data_AF-T0N8L7-F1
#
_entry.id   AF-T0N8L7-F1
#
_cell.length_a   1.000
_cell.length_b   1.000
_cell.length_c   1.000
_cell.angle_alpha   90.00
_cell.angle_beta   90.00
_cell.angle_gamma   90.00
#
_symmetry.space_group_name_H-M   'P 1'
#
loop_
_entity.id
_entity.type
_entity.pdbx_description
1 polymer ?
#
loop_
_entity_poly.entity_id
_entity_poly.type
_entity_poly.pdbx_seq_one_letter_code
_entity_poly.pdbx_strand_id
1 'polypeptide(L)' 'MKEEKTWTIELIRQWTISQFDIELCHSAMSIVLRRLNLSYTRPTYVLAKADKEKQEDFKKRF' A
#
# COMPACT_ATOMS: atom_id res chain seq x y z
N MET A 1 12.30 -7.29 14.36
CA MET A 1 11.07 -7.33 13.55
C MET A 1 11.48 -7.57 12.12
N LYS A 2 11.07 -8.68 11.50
CA LYS A 2 11.29 -8.87 10.06
C LYS A 2 10.29 -7.95 9.36
N GLU A 3 10.77 -6.86 8.77
CA GLU A 3 9.94 -6.04 7.90
C GLU A 3 9.59 -6.87 6.67
N GLU A 4 8.46 -7.57 6.70
CA GLU A 4 7.88 -8.16 5.51
C GLU A 4 7.48 -7.01 4.58
N LYS A 5 8.43 -6.60 3.73
CA LYS A 5 8.26 -5.54 2.74
C LYS A 5 7.10 -5.92 1.82
N THR A 6 5.91 -5.48 2.18
CA THR A 6 4.69 -5.82 1.49
C THR A 6 4.55 -4.89 0.30
N TRP A 7 4.63 -5.46 -0.91
CA TRP A 7 4.48 -4.71 -2.15
C TRP A 7 3.06 -4.18 -2.28
N THR A 8 2.87 -2.90 -1.99
CA THR A 8 1.62 -2.17 -2.23
C THR A 8 1.60 -1.62 -3.65
N ILE A 9 0.41 -1.30 -4.18
CA ILE A 9 0.29 -0.67 -5.51
C ILE A 9 1.15 0.60 -5.60
N GLU A 10 1.20 1.40 -4.54
CA GLU A 10 1.95 2.66 -4.56
C GLU A 10 3.46 2.44 -4.67
N LEU A 11 3.99 1.44 -3.95
CA LEU A 11 5.40 1.06 -4.07
C LEU A 11 5.74 0.55 -5.47
N ILE A 12 4.87 -0.28 -6.04
CA ILE A 12 5.05 -0.80 -7.41
C ILE A 12 5.00 0.35 -8.42
N ARG A 13 4.15 1.34 -8.19
CA ARG A 13 3.99 2.50 -9.07
C ARG A 13 5.22 3.40 -9.03
N GLN A 14 5.76 3.70 -7.86
CA GLN A 14 7.03 4.43 -7.72
C GLN A 14 8.18 3.69 -8.40
N TRP A 15 8.25 2.37 -8.22
CA TRP A 15 9.24 1.55 -8.90
C TRP A 15 9.07 1.58 -10.43
N THR A 16 7.84 1.54 -10.93
CA THR A 16 7.55 1.60 -12.38
C THR A 16 8.00 2.91 -12.99
N ILE A 17 7.76 4.04 -12.32
CA ILE A 17 8.25 5.36 -12.75
C ILE A 17 9.79 5.36 -12.78
N SER A 18 10.44 4.85 -11.73
CA SER A 18 11.91 4.79 -11.67
C SER A 18 12.55 3.91 -12.73
N GLN A 19 11.91 2.79 -13.13
CA GLN A 19 12.51 1.82 -14.03
C GLN A 19 12.14 2.02 -15.49
N PHE A 20 10.94 2.54 -15.77
CA PHE A 20 10.41 2.62 -17.12
C PHE A 20 10.05 4.04 -17.54
N ASP A 21 10.12 5.03 -16.63
CA ASP A 21 9.69 6.42 -16.88
C ASP A 21 8.21 6.51 -17.34
N ILE A 22 7.38 5.59 -16.85
CA ILE A 22 5.94 5.53 -17.15
C ILE A 22 5.15 5.86 -15.90
N GLU A 23 4.33 6.90 -15.99
CA GLU A 23 3.36 7.23 -14.97
C GLU A 23 2.00 6.58 -15.26
N LEU A 24 1.56 5.70 -14.35
CA LEU A 24 0.24 5.07 -14.40
C LEU A 24 -0.58 5.51 -13.20
N CYS A 25 -1.90 5.68 -13.38
CA CYS A 25 -2.79 5.88 -12.24
C CYS A 25 -2.95 4.59 -11.42
N HIS A 26 -3.37 4.71 -10.16
CA HIS A 26 -3.52 3.58 -9.24
C HIS A 26 -4.43 2.47 -9.79
N SER A 27 -5.53 2.83 -10.47
CA SER A 27 -6.44 1.86 -11.10
C SER A 27 -5.80 1.15 -12.30
N ALA A 28 -5.08 1.88 -13.17
CA ALA A 28 -4.35 1.28 -14.27
C ALA A 28 -3.30 0.28 -13.78
N MET A 29 -2.55 0.62 -12.72
CA MET A 29 -1.58 -0.29 -12.11
C MET A 29 -2.24 -1.58 -11.61
N SER A 30 -3.44 -1.49 -11.00
CA SER A 30 -4.18 -2.68 -10.58
C SER A 30 -4.57 -3.61 -11.75
N ILE A 31 -4.89 -3.03 -12.92
CA ILE A 31 -5.22 -3.78 -14.13
C ILE A 31 -3.95 -4.43 -14.71
N VAL A 32 -2.84 -3.70 -14.75
CA VAL A 32 -1.54 -4.21 -15.21
C VAL A 32 -1.12 -5.41 -14.36
N LEU A 33 -1.15 -5.26 -13.03
CA LEU A 33 -0.80 -6.36 -12.11
C LEU A 33 -1.71 -7.57 -12.30
N ARG A 34 -3.02 -7.35 -12.48
CA ARG A 34 -3.97 -8.43 -12.78
C ARG A 34 -3.66 -9.13 -14.10
N ARG A 35 -3.29 -8.39 -15.15
CA ARG A 35 -2.94 -8.95 -16.47
C ARG A 35 -1.62 -9.74 -16.42
N LEU A 36 -0.69 -9.31 -15.57
CA LEU A 36 0.58 -10.00 -15.34
C LEU A 36 0.48 -11.14 -14.32
N ASN A 37 -0.72 -11.42 -13.79
CA ASN A 37 -0.95 -12.41 -12.75
C ASN A 37 -0.10 -12.18 -11.47
N LEU A 38 0.16 -10.91 -11.14
CA LEU A 38 0.95 -10.51 -9.98
C LEU A 38 0.04 -10.15 -8.80
N SER A 39 0.41 -10.62 -7.62
CA SER A 39 -0.28 -10.29 -6.37
C SER A 39 0.34 -9.05 -5.73
N TYR A 40 -0.49 -8.24 -5.07
CA TYR A 40 -0.04 -7.09 -4.29
C TYR A 40 -0.80 -7.01 -2.97
N THR A 41 -0.16 -6.41 -1.98
CA THR A 41 -0.77 -6.19 -0.67
C THR A 41 -1.67 -4.97 -0.73
N ARG A 42 -2.95 -5.16 -0.39
CA ARG A 42 -3.86 -4.04 -0.15
C ARG A 42 -3.60 -3.53 1.27
N PRO A 43 -3.14 -2.28 1.46
CA PRO A 43 -3.00 -1.74 2.80
C PRO A 43 -4.39 -1.77 3.47
N THR A 44 -4.53 -2.58 4.51
CA THR A 44 -5.82 -2.78 5.20
C THR A 44 -5.99 -1.84 6.39
N TYR A 45 -5.08 -0.87 6.56
CA TYR A 45 -5.19 0.14 7.62
C TYR A 45 -6.12 1.27 7.20
N VAL A 46 -7.40 0.93 7.04
CA VAL A 46 -8.44 1.96 7.05
C VAL A 46 -8.64 2.34 8.51
N LEU A 47 -8.00 3.44 8.93
CA LEU A 47 -8.21 4.14 10.20
C LEU A 47 -9.71 4.37 10.53
N ALA A 48 -10.61 4.29 9.53
CA ALA A 48 -12.05 4.42 9.73
C ALA A 48 -12.69 3.30 10.58
N LYS A 49 -12.00 2.17 10.81
CA LYS A 49 -12.45 1.11 11.75
C LYS A 49 -11.52 0.92 12.94
N ALA A 50 -10.58 1.84 13.15
CA ALA A 50 -9.71 1.72 14.31
C ALA A 50 -10.50 2.05 15.58
N ASP A 51 -10.43 1.11 16.52
CA ASP A 51 -11.00 1.20 17.85
C ASP A 51 -10.56 2.52 18.51
N LYS A 52 -11.55 3.36 18.86
CA LYS A 52 -11.31 4.71 19.37
C LYS A 52 -10.49 4.67 20.66
N GLU A 53 -10.68 3.67 21.51
CA GLU A 53 -9.93 3.54 22.76
C GLU A 53 -8.44 3.31 22.47
N LYS A 54 -8.11 2.43 21.53
CA LYS A 54 -6.72 2.13 21.18
C LYS A 54 -6.00 3.31 20.52
N GLN A 55 -6.73 4.17 19.79
CA GLN A 55 -6.15 5.40 19.23
C GLN A 55 -5.87 6.45 20.30
N GLU A 56 -6.80 6.66 21.23
CA GLU A 56 -6.62 7.63 22.31
C GLU A 56 -5.49 7.22 23.25
N ASP A 57 -5.36 5.93 23.55
CA ASP A 57 -4.23 5.42 24.34
C ASP A 57 -2.89 5.57 23.60
N PHE A 58 -2.87 5.43 22.27
CA PHE A 58 -1.67 5.68 21.48
C PHE A 58 -1.24 7.16 21.56
N LYS A 59 -2.17 8.11 21.40
CA LYS A 59 -1.89 9.55 21.51
C LYS A 59 -1.42 9.99 22.90
N LYS A 60 -1.77 9.25 23.96
CA LYS A 60 -1.33 9.56 25.33
C LYS A 60 0.06 9.03 25.65
N ARG A 61 0.49 7.97 24.96
CA ARG A 61 1.77 7.28 25.21
C ARG A 61 2.94 7.78 24.36
N PHE A 62 2.65 8.47 23.26
CA PHE A 62 3.61 9.02 22.31
C PHE A 62 3.26 10.48 22.02
#